data_AF-A0A445EHL9-F1
#
_entry.id   AF-A0A445EHL9-F1
#
_cell.length_a   1.000
_cell.length_b   1.000
_cell.length_c   1.000
_cell.angle_alpha   90.00
_cell.angle_beta   90.00
_cell.angle_gamma   90.00
#
_symmetry.space_group_name_H-M   'P 1'
#
loop_
_entity.id
_entity.type
_entity.pdbx_description
1 polymer ?
#
loop_
_entity_poly.entity_id
_entity_poly.type
_entity_poly.pdbx_seq_one_letter_code
_entity_poly.pdbx_strand_id
1 'polypeptide(L)'
;MVALVMVQKMSGSIVQIETRPLYNGNEEVHGVKILYCIFWSFNPCTRAFRHCKPLVQVDGTHLYGKYKGTLLVAVAQDGNQNIMPIAFALVEGETADVWHFFLKNLKDGVGMISDRHESIRVAVNRFGGD
;
A
#
# COMPACT_ATOMS: atom_id res chain seq x y z
N MET A 1 -6.12 -17.77 0.67
CA MET A 1 -5.12 -17.33 1.67
C MET A 1 -3.78 -17.20 0.97
N VAL A 2 -3.24 -15.99 0.91
CA VAL A 2 -1.94 -15.72 0.32
C VAL A 2 -0.87 -15.94 1.38
N ALA A 3 -0.06 -16.99 1.25
CA ALA A 3 1.21 -17.09 1.97
C ALA A 3 2.27 -16.40 1.11
N LEU A 4 2.41 -15.09 1.27
CA LEU A 4 3.57 -14.37 0.75
C LEU A 4 4.66 -14.44 1.80
N VAL A 5 5.76 -15.10 1.45
CA VAL A 5 6.98 -15.08 2.24
C VAL A 5 7.83 -13.94 1.71
N MET A 6 8.08 -12.93 2.53
CA MET A 6 9.15 -11.96 2.26
C MET A 6 10.48 -12.71 2.40
N VAL A 7 11.00 -13.21 1.28
CA VAL A 7 12.24 -14.02 1.26
C VAL A 7 13.47 -13.15 1.54
N GLN A 8 13.42 -11.87 1.18
CA GLN A 8 14.54 -10.95 1.36
C GLN A 8 14.04 -9.52 1.54
N LYS A 9 14.60 -8.83 2.53
CA LYS A 9 14.43 -7.38 2.73
C LYS A 9 15.70 -6.67 2.30
N MET A 10 15.60 -5.76 1.33
CA MET A 10 16.70 -4.86 1.01
C MET A 10 16.93 -3.85 2.14
N SER A 11 18.19 -3.60 2.49
CA SER A 11 18.54 -2.68 3.58
C SER A 11 18.04 -1.26 3.32
N GLY A 12 17.42 -0.67 4.34
CA GLY A 12 16.80 0.66 4.28
C GLY A 12 15.45 0.72 3.55
N SER A 13 14.91 -0.41 3.10
CA SER A 13 13.51 -0.45 2.63
C SER A 13 12.55 -0.33 3.81
N ILE A 14 11.51 0.47 3.62
CA ILE A 14 10.40 0.62 4.54
C ILE A 14 9.44 -0.53 4.27
N VAL A 15 9.03 -1.24 5.31
CA VAL A 15 8.06 -2.34 5.22
C VAL A 15 7.15 -2.25 6.43
N GLN A 16 5.84 -2.30 6.20
CA GLN A 16 4.82 -2.37 7.25
C GLN A 16 3.88 -3.52 6.95
N ILE A 17 3.57 -4.32 7.96
CA ILE A 17 2.77 -5.54 7.81
C ILE A 17 1.70 -5.52 8.88
N GLU A 18 0.44 -5.66 8.47
CA GLU A 18 -0.67 -5.96 9.38
C GLU A 18 -1.18 -7.37 9.12
N THR A 19 -1.42 -8.08 10.21
CA THR A 19 -1.97 -9.43 10.19
C THR A 19 -3.22 -9.49 11.03
N ARG A 20 -4.15 -10.37 10.67
CA ARG A 20 -5.37 -10.64 11.45
C ARG A 20 -5.38 -12.10 11.92
N PRO A 21 -6.04 -12.40 13.06
CA PRO A 21 -6.29 -13.78 13.45
C PRO A 21 -7.14 -14.50 12.41
N LEU A 22 -6.90 -15.80 12.22
CA LEU A 22 -7.77 -16.67 11.44
C LEU A 22 -8.91 -17.17 12.32
N TYR A 23 -10.14 -17.12 11.82
CA TYR A 23 -11.31 -17.70 12.50
C TYR A 23 -11.86 -18.89 11.71
N ASN A 24 -12.27 -19.94 12.42
CA ASN A 24 -13.06 -21.05 11.89
C ASN A 24 -14.47 -20.98 12.49
N GLY A 25 -15.39 -20.32 11.78
CA GLY A 25 -16.65 -19.89 12.38
C GLY A 25 -16.41 -18.79 13.41
N ASN A 26 -16.79 -19.04 14.67
CA ASN A 26 -16.59 -18.08 15.77
C ASN A 26 -15.34 -18.37 16.62
N GLU A 27 -14.63 -19.46 16.34
CA GLU A 27 -13.44 -19.85 17.10
C GLU A 27 -12.17 -19.31 16.41
N GLU A 28 -11.33 -18.62 17.17
CA GLU A 28 -10.01 -18.20 16.70
C GLU A 28 -9.08 -19.42 16.60
N VAL A 29 -8.45 -19.60 15.45
CA VAL A 29 -7.41 -20.61 15.26
C VAL A 29 -6.11 -20.11 15.87
N HIS A 30 -5.88 -20.47 17.13
CA HIS A 30 -4.71 -20.02 17.88
C HIS A 30 -3.39 -20.32 17.16
N GLY A 31 -2.51 -19.32 17.14
CA GLY A 31 -1.19 -19.43 16.52
C GLY A 31 -1.18 -19.23 15.00
N VAL A 32 -2.34 -19.07 14.36
CA VAL A 32 -2.44 -18.80 12.91
C VAL A 32 -2.85 -17.36 12.65
N LYS A 33 -2.01 -16.64 11.91
CA LYS A 33 -2.28 -15.27 11.47
C LYS A 33 -2.31 -15.21 9.95
N ILE A 34 -3.23 -14.43 9.42
CA ILE A 34 -3.38 -14.16 7.99
C ILE A 34 -2.80 -12.79 7.71
N LEU A 35 -2.09 -12.65 6.60
CA LEU A 35 -1.70 -11.35 6.07
C LEU A 35 -2.96 -10.55 5.69
N TYR A 36 -3.15 -9.39 6.31
CA TYR A 36 -4.25 -8.49 5.98
C TYR A 36 -3.79 -7.43 4.96
N CYS A 37 -2.69 -6.74 5.26
CA CYS A 37 -2.04 -5.85 4.32
C CYS A 37 -0.52 -5.82 4.55
N ILE A 38 0.22 -5.57 3.48
CA ILE A 38 1.64 -5.26 3.52
C ILE A 38 1.89 -4.03 2.67
N PHE A 39 2.61 -3.06 3.21
CA PHE A 39 3.15 -1.91 2.51
C PHE A 39 4.67 -2.05 2.40
N TRP A 40 5.24 -1.63 1.27
CA TRP A 40 6.68 -1.44 1.18
C TRP A 40 7.08 -0.31 0.24
N SER A 41 8.22 0.30 0.55
CA SER A 41 8.94 1.22 -0.33
C SER A 41 10.42 0.87 -0.29
N PHE A 42 11.04 0.74 -1.46
CA PHE A 42 12.46 0.44 -1.53
C PHE A 42 13.31 1.66 -1.18
N ASN A 43 14.47 1.43 -0.57
CA ASN A 43 15.41 2.53 -0.26
C ASN A 43 15.73 3.41 -1.49
N PRO A 44 16.02 2.85 -2.69
CA PRO A 44 16.20 3.67 -3.90
C PRO A 44 14.99 4.55 -4.24
N CYS A 45 13.76 4.04 -4.09
CA CYS A 45 12.53 4.82 -4.30
C CYS A 45 12.45 6.02 -3.35
N THR A 46 12.70 5.79 -2.06
CA THR A 46 12.68 6.85 -1.04
C THR A 46 13.70 7.94 -1.32
N ARG A 47 14.88 7.58 -1.85
CA ARG A 47 15.96 8.51 -2.23
C ARG A 47 15.64 9.26 -3.51
N ALA A 48 15.20 8.55 -4.56
CA ALA A 48 14.90 9.12 -5.85
C ALA A 48 13.71 10.09 -5.81
N PHE A 49 12.70 9.82 -4.97
CA PHE A 49 11.54 10.70 -4.82
C PHE A 49 11.91 12.14 -4.43
N ARG A 50 13.05 12.36 -3.77
CA ARG A 50 13.54 13.73 -3.45
C ARG A 50 13.87 14.56 -4.69
N HIS A 51 14.01 13.91 -5.84
CA HIS A 51 14.27 14.53 -7.14
C HIS A 51 13.04 14.48 -8.07
N CYS A 52 11.91 13.99 -7.57
CA CYS A 52 10.64 13.97 -8.28
C CYS A 52 9.84 15.24 -8.02
N LYS A 53 8.84 15.49 -8.88
CA LYS A 53 7.81 16.50 -8.62
C LYS A 53 7.08 16.14 -7.31
N PRO A 54 6.62 17.12 -6.51
CA PRO A 54 5.86 16.87 -5.29
C PRO A 54 4.40 16.50 -5.60
N LEU A 55 4.23 15.49 -6.47
CA LEU A 55 2.96 14.96 -6.93
C LEU A 55 3.08 13.44 -7.04
N VAL A 56 2.12 12.73 -6.47
CA VAL A 56 2.03 11.28 -6.53
C VAL A 56 0.71 10.86 -7.15
N GLN A 57 0.77 9.84 -7.99
CA GLN A 57 -0.41 9.20 -8.55
C GLN A 57 -0.55 7.83 -7.91
N VAL A 58 -1.76 7.50 -7.43
CA VAL A 58 -2.05 6.21 -6.80
C VAL A 58 -3.12 5.49 -7.59
N ASP A 59 -2.96 4.18 -7.72
CA ASP A 59 -3.92 3.31 -8.39
C ASP A 59 -3.90 1.89 -7.80
N GLY A 60 -5.00 1.17 -7.97
CA GLY A 60 -5.19 -0.22 -7.56
C GLY A 60 -5.39 -1.14 -8.75
N THR A 61 -4.71 -2.29 -8.75
CA THR A 61 -4.94 -3.33 -9.76
C THR A 61 -5.27 -4.67 -9.11
N HIS A 62 -6.30 -5.33 -9.63
CA HIS A 62 -6.77 -6.60 -9.12
C HIS A 62 -5.79 -7.73 -9.50
N LEU A 63 -5.44 -8.55 -8.52
CA LEU A 63 -4.62 -9.74 -8.73
C LEU A 63 -5.50 -10.94 -9.09
N TYR A 64 -5.06 -11.69 -10.10
CA TYR A 64 -5.77 -12.84 -10.64
C TYR A 64 -5.07 -14.17 -10.31
N GLY A 65 -5.80 -15.27 -10.51
CA GLY A 65 -5.30 -16.63 -10.32
C GLY A 65 -5.33 -17.09 -8.86
N LYS A 66 -4.25 -17.72 -8.39
CA LYS A 66 -4.16 -18.29 -7.04
C LYS A 66 -4.16 -17.23 -5.94
N TYR A 67 -3.69 -16.03 -6.27
CA TYR A 67 -3.55 -14.92 -5.35
C TYR A 67 -4.63 -13.89 -5.66
N LYS A 68 -5.70 -13.91 -4.86
CA LYS A 68 -6.75 -12.87 -4.90
C LYS A 68 -6.32 -11.70 -4.03
N GLY A 69 -6.68 -10.49 -4.44
CA GLY A 69 -6.39 -9.25 -3.73
C GLY A 69 -6.19 -8.09 -4.70
N THR A 70 -5.71 -6.97 -4.17
CA THR A 70 -5.34 -5.79 -4.95
C THR A 70 -3.88 -5.43 -4.67
N LEU A 71 -3.15 -5.09 -5.73
CA LEU A 71 -1.86 -4.41 -5.63
C LEU A 71 -2.11 -2.90 -5.79
N LEU A 72 -1.88 -2.15 -4.73
CA LEU A 72 -1.86 -0.69 -4.76
C LEU A 72 -0.45 -0.22 -5.13
N VAL A 73 -0.36 0.76 -6.01
CA VAL A 73 0.91 1.34 -6.45
C VAL A 73 0.83 2.86 -6.37
N ALA A 74 1.85 3.46 -5.76
CA ALA A 74 2.10 4.89 -5.83
C ALA A 74 3.26 5.14 -6.79
N VAL A 75 3.06 6.04 -7.74
CA VAL A 75 4.08 6.48 -8.69
C VAL A 75 4.30 7.99 -8.57
N ALA A 76 5.53 8.43 -8.81
CA ALA A 76 5.89 9.83 -8.93
C ALA A 76 6.49 10.10 -10.30
N GLN A 77 6.48 11.36 -10.72
CA GLN A 77 7.12 11.77 -11.96
C GLN A 77 8.41 12.55 -11.67
N ASP A 78 9.50 12.22 -12.34
CA ASP A 78 10.73 13.00 -12.25
C ASP A 78 10.66 14.31 -13.06
N GLY A 79 11.72 15.13 -12.97
CA GLY A 79 11.84 16.36 -13.76
C GLY A 79 11.86 16.13 -15.28
N ASN A 80 12.19 14.91 -15.72
CA ASN A 80 12.27 14.50 -17.12
C ASN A 80 10.99 13.79 -17.61
N GLN A 81 9.92 13.84 -16.82
CA GLN A 81 8.63 13.23 -17.13
C GLN A 81 8.58 11.70 -17.06
N ASN A 82 9.64 11.04 -16.58
CA ASN A 82 9.63 9.60 -16.36
C ASN A 82 8.76 9.23 -15.17
N ILE A 83 8.01 8.14 -15.30
CA ILE A 83 7.18 7.58 -14.23
C ILE A 83 8.03 6.61 -13.41
N MET A 84 8.07 6.82 -12.10
CA MET A 84 8.80 5.98 -11.16
C MET A 84 7.88 5.44 -10.08
N PRO A 85 7.78 4.11 -9.88
CA PRO A 85 7.13 3.54 -8.71
C PRO A 85 7.88 3.89 -7.43
N ILE A 86 7.15 4.39 -6.43
CA ILE A 86 7.72 4.84 -5.16
C ILE A 86 7.28 4.01 -3.94
N ALA A 87 6.09 3.41 -3.98
CA ALA A 87 5.59 2.55 -2.93
C ALA A 87 4.53 1.59 -3.46
N PHE A 88 4.33 0.52 -2.71
CA PHE A 88 3.43 -0.58 -3.07
C PHE A 88 2.69 -1.04 -1.82
N ALA A 89 1.49 -1.57 -2.02
CA ALA A 89 0.85 -2.39 -1.01
C ALA A 89 0.09 -3.57 -1.61
N LEU A 90 0.10 -4.69 -0.91
CA LEU A 90 -0.70 -5.85 -1.24
C LEU A 90 -1.75 -6.05 -0.16
N VAL A 91 -3.01 -6.06 -0.59
CA VAL A 91 -4.19 -5.96 0.26
C VAL A 91 -5.26 -6.94 -0.23
N GLU A 92 -6.19 -7.34 0.63
CA GLU A 92 -7.28 -8.24 0.22
C GLU A 92 -8.31 -7.57 -0.70
N GLY A 93 -8.44 -6.24 -0.64
CA GLY A 93 -9.31 -5.44 -1.50
C GLY A 93 -9.25 -3.93 -1.19
N GLU A 94 -9.91 -3.13 -2.01
CA GLU A 94 -9.90 -1.67 -1.95
C GLU A 94 -10.94 -1.10 -0.98
N THR A 95 -10.67 -1.24 0.32
CA THR A 95 -11.52 -0.67 1.37
C THR A 95 -10.96 0.66 1.86
N ALA A 96 -11.80 1.49 2.52
CA ALA A 96 -11.35 2.76 3.06
C ALA A 96 -10.23 2.59 4.10
N ASP A 97 -10.27 1.52 4.90
CA ASP A 97 -9.24 1.23 5.91
C ASP A 97 -7.91 0.85 5.25
N VAL A 98 -7.97 0.09 4.15
CA VAL A 98 -6.79 -0.27 3.37
C VAL A 98 -6.17 0.96 2.69
N TRP A 99 -6.98 1.83 2.10
CA TRP A 99 -6.50 3.09 1.53
C TRP A 99 -5.92 4.01 2.60
N HIS A 100 -6.56 4.10 3.77
CA HIS A 100 -6.00 4.85 4.90
C HIS A 100 -4.65 4.28 5.35
N PHE A 101 -4.53 2.96 5.49
CA PHE A 101 -3.26 2.30 5.78
C PHE A 101 -2.19 2.62 4.72
N PHE A 102 -2.55 2.56 3.43
CA PHE A 102 -1.62 2.88 2.34
C PHE A 102 -1.13 4.33 2.39
N LEU A 103 -2.08 5.28 2.52
CA LEU A 103 -1.79 6.71 2.52
C LEU A 103 -1.03 7.15 3.77
N LYS A 104 -1.35 6.60 4.95
CA LYS A 104 -0.61 6.86 6.19
C LYS A 104 0.87 6.46 6.10
N ASN A 105 1.18 5.44 5.30
CA ASN A 105 2.55 4.99 5.09
C ASN A 105 3.23 5.67 3.88
N LEU A 106 2.47 6.41 3.08
CA LEU A 106 2.96 7.26 2.01
C LEU A 106 3.40 8.61 2.62
N LYS A 107 4.46 9.21 2.08
CA LYS A 107 5.06 10.43 2.68
C LYS A 107 4.10 11.64 2.68
N ASP A 108 4.14 12.42 3.75
CA ASP A 108 3.34 13.63 3.94
C ASP A 108 3.74 14.79 3.00
N GLY A 109 2.81 15.73 2.80
CA GLY A 109 3.07 17.02 2.16
C GLY A 109 3.13 17.01 0.62
N VAL A 110 2.50 16.01 -0.01
CA VAL A 110 2.55 15.78 -1.46
C VAL A 110 1.15 15.89 -2.06
N GLY A 111 1.02 16.53 -3.24
CA GLY A 111 -0.24 16.52 -3.98
C GLY A 111 -0.55 15.12 -4.50
N MET A 112 -1.82 14.68 -4.45
CA MET A 112 -2.21 13.34 -4.87
C MET A 112 -3.20 13.37 -6.03
N ILE A 113 -2.99 12.51 -7.02
CA ILE A 113 -3.97 12.17 -8.06
C ILE A 113 -4.36 10.71 -7.85
N SER A 114 -5.65 10.45 -7.79
CA SER A 114 -6.22 9.11 -7.68
C SER A 114 -7.42 8.98 -8.61
N ASP A 115 -7.95 7.77 -8.73
CA ASP A 115 -9.31 7.60 -9.22
C ASP A 115 -10.33 8.28 -8.28
N ARG A 116 -11.60 8.28 -8.70
CA ARG A 116 -12.72 8.81 -7.90
C ARG A 116 -13.40 7.71 -7.07
N HIS A 117 -12.66 6.71 -6.62
CA HIS A 117 -13.23 5.62 -5.82
C HIS A 117 -13.59 6.12 -4.41
N GLU A 118 -14.78 5.76 -3.92
CA GLU A 118 -15.33 6.30 -2.68
C GLU A 118 -14.45 5.96 -1.46
N SER A 119 -13.82 4.79 -1.46
CA SER A 119 -12.90 4.39 -0.39
C SER A 119 -11.69 5.31 -0.26
N ILE A 120 -11.16 5.84 -1.37
CA ILE A 120 -10.04 6.79 -1.35
C ILE A 120 -10.52 8.10 -0.75
N ARG A 121 -11.71 8.56 -1.18
CA ARG A 121 -12.31 9.80 -0.69
C ARG A 121 -12.54 9.75 0.83
N VAL A 122 -13.05 8.63 1.34
CA VAL A 122 -13.21 8.40 2.78
C VAL A 122 -11.85 8.35 3.50
N ALA A 123 -10.85 7.68 2.94
CA ALA A 123 -9.52 7.58 3.54
C ALA A 123 -8.81 8.94 3.66
N VAL A 124 -8.89 9.78 2.61
CA VAL A 124 -8.30 11.13 2.59
C VAL A 124 -8.97 12.06 3.60
N ASN A 125 -10.30 12.00 3.72
CA ASN A 125 -11.03 12.81 4.70
C ASN A 125 -10.68 12.43 6.15
N ARG A 126 -10.34 11.16 6.42
CA ARG A 126 -9.82 10.74 7.72
C ARG A 126 -8.42 11.29 7.97
N PHE A 127 -7.56 11.24 6.95
CA PHE A 127 -6.18 11.71 7.04
C PHE A 127 -6.06 13.22 7.29
N GLY A 128 -6.96 14.04 6.74
CA GLY A 128 -6.95 15.50 6.95
C GLY A 128 -7.56 15.97 8.28
N GLY A 129 -8.08 15.06 9.11
CA GLY A 129 -8.69 15.36 10.41
C GLY A 129 -7.84 15.01 11.64
N ASP A 130 -6.69 14.38 11.44
CA ASP A 130 -5.70 14.03 12.48
C ASP A 130 -4.57 15.09 12.52
#